data_AF-A0A3E0D4I4-F1
#
_entry.id   AF-A0A3E0D4I4-F1
#
_cell.length_a   1.000
_cell.length_b   1.000
_cell.length_c   1.000
_cell.angle_alpha   90.00
_cell.angle_beta   90.00
_cell.angle_gamma   90.00
#
_symmetry.space_group_name_H-M   'P 1'
#
loop_
_entity.id
_entity.type
_entity.pdbx_description
1 polymer ?
#
loop_
_entity_poly.entity_id
_entity_poly.type
_entity_poly.pdbx_seq_one_letter_code
_entity_poly.pdbx_strand_id
1 'polypeptide(L)'
;MLSQSVPFTPNVSKLSEKIGITRNTLLLYLSYLEKAKIINSLQSIGKSTSILQKPDKIYLENTNLGYAISKQEFNIGNERETFFLNQLKNAGHEVHLPKHGDFSVDENFIFEVGGYNKSAVQLQNQANSYVVSDGLEVGFKSKIPLWLFGFLY
;
A
#
# COMPACT_ATOMS: atom_id res chain seq x y z
N MET A 1 11.97 2.84 -13.21
CA MET A 1 12.56 2.02 -12.14
C MET A 1 11.58 1.84 -10.97
N LEU A 2 11.08 2.92 -10.34
CA LEU A 2 10.06 2.79 -9.27
C LEU A 2 8.72 2.27 -9.80
N SER A 3 8.25 2.76 -10.95
CA SER A 3 6.98 2.34 -11.58
C SER A 3 6.95 0.89 -12.07
N GLN A 4 8.10 0.24 -12.22
CA GLN A 4 8.21 -1.12 -12.77
C GLN A 4 8.19 -2.20 -11.67
N SER A 5 8.27 -1.81 -10.40
CA SER A 5 8.43 -2.74 -9.29
C SER A 5 7.55 -2.36 -8.10
N VAL A 6 6.48 -1.59 -8.32
CA VAL A 6 5.55 -1.20 -7.26
C VAL A 6 4.47 -2.27 -7.07
N PRO A 7 4.20 -2.70 -5.83
CA PRO A 7 4.83 -2.21 -4.60
C PRO A 7 6.25 -2.73 -4.41
N PHE A 8 7.12 -1.86 -3.93
CA PHE A 8 8.55 -2.17 -3.79
C PHE A 8 9.03 -1.87 -2.37
N THR A 9 9.90 -2.74 -1.87
CA THR A 9 10.64 -2.53 -0.61
C THR A 9 11.97 -1.84 -0.93
N PRO A 10 12.18 -0.58 -0.51
CA PRO A 10 13.37 0.16 -0.89
C PRO A 10 14.64 -0.38 -0.27
N ASN A 11 15.63 -0.70 -1.11
CA ASN A 11 17.02 -0.76 -0.69
C ASN A 11 17.63 0.64 -0.82
N VAL A 12 17.42 1.48 0.21
CA VAL A 12 17.82 2.89 0.21
C VAL A 12 19.32 3.04 -0.05
N SER A 13 20.18 2.15 0.47
CA SER A 13 21.63 2.22 0.25
C SER A 13 22.01 1.97 -1.21
N LYS A 14 21.47 0.91 -1.84
CA LYS A 14 21.72 0.63 -3.27
C LYS A 14 21.12 1.72 -4.17
N LEU A 15 19.96 2.25 -3.79
CA LEU A 15 19.29 3.29 -4.56
C LEU A 15 20.04 4.62 -4.46
N SER A 16 20.53 4.99 -3.28
CA SER A 16 21.32 6.21 -3.08
C SER A 16 22.64 6.16 -3.85
N GLU A 17 23.31 5.00 -3.83
CA GLU A 17 24.52 4.74 -4.64
C GLU A 17 24.24 4.90 -6.14
N LYS A 18 23.17 4.28 -6.64
CA LYS A 18 22.83 4.33 -8.07
C LYS A 18 22.48 5.74 -8.57
N ILE A 19 21.86 6.56 -7.73
CA ILE A 19 21.47 7.94 -8.08
C ILE A 19 22.60 8.94 -7.76
N GLY A 20 23.64 8.52 -7.04
CA GLY A 20 24.77 9.37 -6.69
C GLY A 20 24.46 10.41 -5.60
N ILE A 21 23.53 10.09 -4.69
CA ILE A 21 23.14 10.99 -3.59
C ILE A 21 23.32 10.32 -2.23
N THR A 22 23.31 11.11 -1.16
CA THR A 22 23.37 10.54 0.19
C THR A 22 22.07 9.82 0.55
N ARG A 23 22.15 8.87 1.49
CA ARG A 23 20.99 8.17 2.04
C ARG A 23 19.94 9.14 2.60
N ASN A 24 20.37 10.15 3.35
CA ASN A 24 19.46 11.13 3.97
C ASN A 24 18.75 11.98 2.92
N THR A 25 19.47 12.41 1.88
CA THR A 25 18.89 13.14 0.75
C THR A 25 17.83 12.30 0.04
N LEU A 26 18.11 11.02 -0.21
CA LEU A 26 17.14 10.12 -0.83
C LEU A 26 15.87 9.97 0.02
N LEU A 27 16.01 9.80 1.33
CA LEU A 27 14.86 9.69 2.24
C LEU A 27 14.03 10.98 2.26
N LEU A 28 14.70 12.14 2.25
CA LEU A 28 14.02 13.43 2.14
C LEU A 28 13.27 13.54 0.80
N TYR A 29 13.85 13.08 -0.31
CA TYR A 29 13.16 13.07 -1.61
C TYR A 29 11.96 12.15 -1.63
N LEU A 30 12.03 10.97 -1.01
CA LEU A 30 10.86 10.09 -0.86
C LEU A 30 9.74 10.80 -0.08
N SER A 31 10.08 11.53 0.99
CA SER A 31 9.09 12.33 1.73
C SER A 31 8.47 13.44 0.88
N TYR A 32 9.23 14.05 -0.03
CA TYR A 32 8.72 15.07 -0.95
C TYR A 32 7.82 14.46 -2.02
N LEU A 33 8.15 13.28 -2.55
CA LEU A 33 7.28 12.56 -3.48
C LEU A 33 5.96 12.16 -2.84
N GLU A 34 5.97 11.77 -1.57
CA GLU A 34 4.75 11.46 -0.82
C GLU A 34 3.90 12.71 -0.58
N LYS A 35 4.52 13.82 -0.15
CA LYS A 35 3.83 15.12 -0.02
C LYS A 35 3.26 15.62 -1.35
N ALA A 36 3.95 15.34 -2.46
CA ALA A 36 3.51 15.67 -3.81
C ALA A 36 2.47 14.68 -4.37
N LYS A 37 1.99 13.72 -3.57
CA LYS A 37 1.00 12.71 -3.97
C LYS A 37 1.44 11.87 -5.19
N ILE A 38 2.72 11.54 -5.26
CA ILE A 38 3.27 10.65 -6.28
C ILE A 38 3.40 9.21 -5.78
N ILE A 39 3.75 9.05 -4.49
CA ILE A 39 3.88 7.75 -3.84
C ILE A 39 3.14 7.74 -2.51
N ASN A 40 2.83 6.53 -2.04
CA ASN A 40 2.46 6.26 -0.65
C ASN A 40 3.54 5.40 0.00
N SER A 41 4.02 5.83 1.17
CA SER A 41 4.95 5.04 1.99
C SER A 41 4.17 4.33 3.09
N LEU A 42 4.61 3.11 3.43
CA LEU A 42 4.13 2.36 4.57
C LEU A 42 5.28 1.95 5.49
N GLN A 43 4.99 1.99 6.78
CA GLN A 43 5.83 1.50 7.87
C GLN A 43 5.16 0.29 8.52
N SER A 44 5.94 -0.62 9.09
CA SER A 44 5.40 -1.64 9.99
C SER A 44 4.75 -1.01 11.22
N ILE A 45 3.68 -1.64 11.72
CA ILE A 45 3.02 -1.24 12.98
C ILE A 45 4.04 -1.10 14.11
N GLY A 46 3.86 -0.08 14.95
CA GLY A 46 4.69 0.19 16.13
C GLY A 46 6.03 0.86 15.82
N LYS A 47 6.32 1.17 14.55
CA LYS A 47 7.46 2.02 14.19
C LYS A 47 7.06 3.49 14.17
N SER A 48 7.93 4.34 14.70
CA SER A 48 7.77 5.79 14.64
C SER A 48 7.74 6.31 13.19
N THR A 49 6.97 7.36 12.93
CA THR A 49 6.91 8.05 11.63
C THR A 49 7.89 9.23 11.60
N SER A 50 9.17 8.95 11.37
CA SER A 50 10.19 9.98 11.12
C SER A 50 10.45 10.16 9.63
N ILE A 51 10.64 11.40 9.17
CA ILE A 51 10.97 11.73 7.76
C ILE A 51 12.25 11.03 7.28
N LEU A 52 13.21 10.81 8.19
CA LEU A 52 14.48 10.14 7.88
C LEU A 52 14.40 8.62 8.09
N GLN A 53 13.22 8.08 8.40
CA GLN A 53 13.06 6.66 8.51
C GLN A 53 12.84 6.05 7.13
N LYS A 54 13.56 4.97 6.86
CA LYS A 54 13.34 4.16 5.66
C LYS A 54 11.91 3.59 5.71
N PRO A 55 11.11 3.74 4.65
CA PRO A 55 9.84 3.02 4.53
C PRO A 55 10.05 1.54 4.22
N ASP A 56 9.13 0.71 4.69
CA ASP A 56 9.18 -0.74 4.52
C ASP A 56 8.59 -1.17 3.18
N LYS A 57 7.53 -0.48 2.73
CA LYS A 57 6.91 -0.68 1.42
C LYS A 57 6.50 0.67 0.82
N ILE A 58 6.67 0.82 -0.49
CA ILE A 58 6.25 2.01 -1.24
C ILE A 58 5.30 1.56 -2.35
N TYR A 59 4.21 2.30 -2.51
CA TYR A 59 3.23 2.20 -3.57
C TYR A 59 3.22 3.48 -4.40
N LEU A 60 2.73 3.41 -5.63
CA LEU A 60 2.30 4.63 -6.31
C LEU A 60 1.09 5.21 -5.57
N GLU A 61 0.89 6.51 -5.68
CA GLU A 61 -0.18 7.15 -4.94
C GLU A 61 -1.56 6.66 -5.40
N ASN A 62 -1.75 6.45 -6.71
CA ASN A 62 -2.97 5.92 -7.30
C ASN A 62 -2.69 5.02 -8.52
N THR A 63 -3.72 4.31 -8.97
CA THR A 63 -3.63 3.36 -10.10
C THR A 63 -3.39 4.06 -11.44
N ASN A 64 -3.88 5.28 -11.65
CA ASN A 64 -3.66 6.04 -12.88
C ASN A 64 -2.18 6.35 -13.11
N LEU A 65 -1.43 6.69 -12.05
CA LEU A 65 0.03 6.83 -12.12
C LEU A 65 0.71 5.52 -12.52
N GLY A 66 0.17 4.38 -12.05
CA GLY A 66 0.58 3.04 -12.46
C GLY A 66 0.50 2.87 -13.97
N TYR A 67 -0.69 3.11 -14.54
CA TYR A 67 -0.90 3.00 -15.99
C TYR A 67 -0.14 4.04 -16.82
N ALA A 68 0.03 5.27 -16.30
CA ALA A 68 0.68 6.35 -17.04
C ALA A 68 2.21 6.21 -17.10
N ILE A 69 2.84 5.68 -16.03
CA ILE A 69 4.30 5.70 -15.86
C ILE A 69 4.90 4.29 -15.96
N SER A 70 4.11 3.23 -15.81
CA SER A 70 4.59 1.87 -16.04
C SER A 70 4.73 1.62 -17.54
N LYS A 71 5.92 1.15 -17.95
CA LYS A 71 6.16 0.68 -19.32
C LYS A 71 5.63 -0.75 -19.57
N GLN A 72 5.20 -1.42 -18.51
CA GLN A 72 4.66 -2.77 -18.50
C GLN A 72 3.24 -2.74 -17.95
N GLU A 73 2.47 -3.78 -18.25
CA GLU A 73 1.12 -3.95 -17.72
C GLU A 73 1.14 -3.91 -16.19
N PHE A 74 0.29 -3.07 -15.61
CA PHE A 74 0.22 -2.90 -14.17
C PHE A 74 -0.40 -4.16 -13.56
N ASN A 75 0.34 -4.84 -12.69
CA ASN A 75 -0.11 -6.11 -12.14
C ASN A 75 -1.42 -5.92 -11.35
N ILE A 76 -2.45 -6.70 -11.67
CA ILE A 76 -3.79 -6.56 -11.06
C ILE A 76 -3.80 -6.73 -9.53
N GLY A 77 -2.89 -7.52 -8.96
CA GLY A 77 -2.71 -7.58 -7.50
C GLY A 77 -2.26 -6.23 -6.94
N ASN A 78 -1.24 -5.66 -7.55
CA ASN A 78 -0.69 -4.36 -7.17
C ASN A 78 -1.69 -3.23 -7.39
N GLU A 79 -2.50 -3.31 -8.45
CA GLU A 79 -3.57 -2.37 -8.72
C GLU A 79 -4.61 -2.34 -7.59
N ARG A 80 -5.07 -3.51 -7.16
CA ARG A 80 -6.04 -3.65 -6.06
C ARG A 80 -5.49 -3.10 -4.75
N GLU A 81 -4.27 -3.48 -4.40
CA GLU A 81 -3.58 -2.97 -3.21
C GLU A 81 -3.38 -1.44 -3.29
N THR A 82 -2.97 -0.93 -4.45
CA THR A 82 -2.76 0.52 -4.68
C THR A 82 -4.06 1.29 -4.55
N PHE A 83 -5.14 0.80 -5.17
CA PHE A 83 -6.46 1.40 -5.04
C PHE A 83 -6.92 1.42 -3.59
N PHE A 84 -6.86 0.29 -2.89
CA PHE A 84 -7.27 0.17 -1.50
C PHE A 84 -6.51 1.14 -0.59
N LEU A 85 -5.18 1.16 -0.69
CA LEU A 85 -4.33 2.06 0.07
C LEU A 85 -4.61 3.54 -0.25
N ASN A 86 -4.81 3.87 -1.53
CA ASN A 86 -5.13 5.21 -1.99
C ASN A 86 -6.43 5.72 -1.33
N GLN A 87 -7.51 4.93 -1.36
CA GLN A 87 -8.80 5.35 -0.81
C GLN A 87 -8.70 5.61 0.70
N LEU A 88 -8.09 4.68 1.45
CA LEU A 88 -7.96 4.81 2.91
C LEU A 88 -7.12 6.01 3.33
N LYS A 89 -5.94 6.21 2.72
CA LYS A 89 -5.06 7.33 3.08
C LYS A 89 -5.67 8.67 2.71
N ASN A 90 -6.42 8.76 1.61
CA ASN A 90 -7.07 10.02 1.23
C ASN A 90 -8.34 10.31 2.06
N ALA A 91 -8.98 9.29 2.62
CA ALA A 91 -10.04 9.43 3.63
C ALA A 91 -9.51 9.76 5.04
N GLY A 92 -8.18 9.89 5.21
CA GLY A 92 -7.57 10.32 6.47
C GLY A 92 -7.24 9.20 7.46
N HIS A 93 -7.35 7.94 7.05
CA HIS A 93 -7.00 6.81 7.91
C HIS A 93 -5.49 6.57 7.99
N GLU A 94 -5.04 6.08 9.15
CA GLU A 94 -3.66 5.63 9.32
C GLU A 94 -3.52 4.20 8.81
N VAL A 95 -2.57 3.97 7.90
CA VAL A 95 -2.35 2.66 7.29
C VAL A 95 -0.92 2.20 7.54
N HIS A 96 -0.77 0.98 8.01
CA HIS A 96 0.51 0.35 8.37
C HIS A 96 0.63 -1.06 7.79
N LEU A 97 1.84 -1.61 7.79
CA LEU A 97 2.09 -3.02 7.46
C LEU A 97 1.97 -3.87 8.74
N PRO A 98 1.02 -4.81 8.80
CA PRO A 98 0.92 -5.74 9.91
C PRO A 98 1.93 -6.89 9.78
N LYS A 99 1.99 -7.74 10.81
CA LYS A 99 2.74 -9.02 10.73
C LYS A 99 2.03 -10.05 9.85
N HIS A 100 0.70 -9.99 9.79
CA HIS A 100 -0.17 -10.86 9.00
C HIS A 100 -1.25 -9.98 8.36
N GLY A 101 -1.60 -10.24 7.10
CA GLY A 101 -2.43 -9.34 6.30
C GLY A 101 -1.59 -8.42 5.41
N ASP A 102 -2.27 -7.70 4.52
CA ASP A 102 -1.64 -6.70 3.65
C ASP A 102 -1.57 -5.32 4.32
N PHE A 103 -2.64 -4.93 5.01
CA PHE A 103 -2.78 -3.61 5.61
C PHE A 103 -3.39 -3.68 7.01
N SER A 104 -2.91 -2.82 7.90
CA SER A 104 -3.56 -2.49 9.16
C SER A 104 -4.05 -1.05 9.11
N VAL A 105 -5.30 -0.83 9.49
CA VAL A 105 -5.95 0.47 9.45
C VAL A 105 -6.33 0.89 10.86
N ASP A 106 -5.92 2.10 11.24
CA ASP A 106 -6.13 2.72 12.55
C ASP A 106 -5.77 1.77 13.72
N GLU A 107 -4.75 0.93 13.50
CA GLU A 107 -4.25 -0.12 14.41
C GLU A 107 -5.28 -1.17 14.89
N ASN A 108 -6.53 -1.09 14.42
CA ASN A 108 -7.66 -1.88 14.93
C ASN A 108 -8.17 -2.92 13.94
N PHE A 109 -7.96 -2.68 12.65
CA PHE A 109 -8.49 -3.51 11.58
C PHE A 109 -7.36 -4.06 10.71
N ILE A 110 -7.45 -5.33 10.34
CA ILE A 110 -6.51 -5.96 9.41
C ILE A 110 -7.25 -6.32 8.13
N PHE A 111 -6.67 -5.95 6.99
CA PHE A 111 -7.22 -6.22 5.68
C PHE A 111 -6.25 -7.03 4.84
N GLU A 112 -6.78 -8.06 4.20
CA GLU A 112 -6.12 -8.81 3.14
C GLU A 112 -6.82 -8.47 1.82
N VAL A 113 -6.07 -8.01 0.82
CA VAL A 113 -6.61 -7.51 -0.45
C VAL A 113 -6.33 -8.54 -1.55
N GLY A 114 -7.31 -8.81 -2.40
CA GLY A 114 -7.11 -9.73 -3.51
C GLY A 114 -8.28 -9.86 -4.46
N GLY A 115 -8.21 -10.86 -5.34
CA GLY A 115 -9.31 -11.19 -6.24
C GLY A 115 -10.38 -12.06 -5.60
N TYR A 116 -11.41 -12.40 -6.39
CA TYR A 116 -12.57 -13.19 -5.98
C TYR A 116 -12.25 -14.45 -5.13
N ASN A 117 -11.23 -15.20 -5.54
CA ASN A 117 -10.81 -16.46 -4.90
C ASN A 117 -9.95 -16.29 -3.64
N LYS A 118 -9.65 -15.05 -3.21
CA LYS A 118 -8.83 -14.81 -2.02
C LYS A 118 -9.54 -15.40 -0.79
N SER A 119 -8.83 -16.27 -0.07
CA SER A 119 -9.37 -16.96 1.10
C SER A 119 -8.98 -16.22 2.38
N ALA A 120 -9.82 -16.32 3.41
CA ALA A 120 -9.54 -15.74 4.73
C ALA A 120 -8.54 -16.56 5.57
N VAL A 121 -7.80 -17.50 4.95
CA VAL A 121 -6.93 -18.45 5.67
C VAL A 121 -5.83 -17.72 6.45
N GLN A 122 -5.25 -16.67 5.87
CA GLN A 122 -4.18 -15.90 6.51
C GLN A 122 -4.65 -15.07 7.72
N LEU A 123 -5.97 -14.88 7.84
CA LEU A 123 -6.60 -14.08 8.89
C LEU A 123 -7.30 -14.94 9.96
N GLN A 124 -7.12 -16.27 9.91
CA GLN A 124 -7.77 -17.17 10.87
C GLN A 124 -7.34 -16.81 12.30
N ASN A 125 -8.34 -16.67 13.18
CA ASN A 125 -8.20 -16.32 14.60
C ASN A 125 -7.73 -14.88 14.91
N GLN A 126 -7.70 -13.98 13.92
CA GLN A 126 -7.56 -12.55 14.20
C GLN A 126 -8.93 -11.88 14.29
N ALA A 127 -9.19 -11.20 15.42
CA ALA A 127 -10.34 -10.33 15.54
C ALA A 127 -10.18 -9.12 14.60
N ASN A 128 -11.30 -8.57 14.13
CA ASN A 128 -11.34 -7.38 13.27
C ASN A 128 -10.57 -7.53 11.94
N SER A 129 -10.51 -8.75 11.40
CA SER A 129 -9.84 -9.04 10.14
C SER A 129 -10.81 -9.31 9.01
N TYR A 130 -10.55 -8.69 7.85
CA TYR A 130 -11.44 -8.73 6.69
C TYR A 130 -10.68 -9.04 5.40
N VAL A 131 -11.33 -9.76 4.49
CA VAL A 131 -10.83 -9.95 3.13
C VAL A 131 -11.53 -8.96 2.22
N VAL A 132 -10.75 -8.12 1.55
CA VAL A 132 -11.24 -7.19 0.55
C VAL A 132 -11.03 -7.80 -0.82
N SER A 133 -12.12 -8.09 -1.52
CA SER A 133 -12.09 -8.85 -2.77
C SER A 133 -12.64 -8.05 -3.93
N ASP A 134 -11.83 -7.99 -4.98
CA ASP A 134 -12.24 -7.58 -6.31
C ASP A 134 -13.05 -8.69 -7.02
N GLY A 135 -14.02 -8.28 -7.83
CA GLY A 135 -14.97 -9.18 -8.50
C GLY A 135 -16.15 -9.64 -7.64
N LEU A 136 -16.39 -9.03 -6.47
CA LEU A 136 -17.61 -9.26 -5.68
C LEU A 136 -18.63 -8.14 -5.90
N GLU A 137 -19.89 -8.49 -6.09
CA GLU A 137 -21.00 -7.53 -6.10
C GLU A 137 -21.55 -7.28 -4.70
N VAL A 138 -21.64 -8.33 -3.87
CA VAL A 138 -22.20 -8.26 -2.51
C VAL A 138 -21.22 -8.89 -1.53
N GLY A 139 -21.03 -8.22 -0.38
CA GLY A 139 -20.21 -8.75 0.71
C GLY A 139 -20.89 -9.89 1.45
N PHE A 140 -20.10 -10.76 2.07
CA PHE A 140 -20.62 -11.84 2.89
C PHE A 140 -19.67 -12.14 4.06
N LYS A 141 -20.19 -12.12 5.29
CA LYS A 141 -19.40 -12.26 6.52
C LYS A 141 -18.25 -11.23 6.56
N SER A 142 -17.00 -11.68 6.69
CA SER A 142 -15.81 -10.83 6.71
C SER A 142 -15.23 -10.53 5.32
N LYS A 143 -15.98 -10.81 4.24
CA LYS A 143 -15.60 -10.45 2.87
C LYS A 143 -16.30 -9.17 2.42
N ILE A 144 -15.51 -8.18 2.03
CA ILE A 144 -15.98 -6.85 1.60
C ILE A 144 -15.61 -6.66 0.12
N PRO A 145 -16.55 -6.26 -0.75
CA PRO A 145 -16.24 -5.88 -2.12
C PRO A 145 -15.26 -4.71 -2.19
N LEU A 146 -14.20 -4.83 -2.99
CA LEU A 146 -13.16 -3.80 -3.11
C LEU A 146 -13.73 -2.45 -3.58
N TRP A 147 -14.70 -2.47 -4.49
CA TRP A 147 -15.27 -1.24 -5.08
C TRP A 147 -15.98 -0.35 -4.06
N LEU A 148 -16.43 -0.88 -2.91
CA LEU A 148 -17.05 -0.08 -1.86
C LEU A 148 -16.10 0.97 -1.28
N PHE A 149 -14.79 0.71 -1.30
CA PHE A 149 -13.80 1.66 -0.80
C PHE A 149 -13.68 2.90 -1.69
N GLY A 150 -14.18 2.88 -2.93
CA GLY A 150 -14.24 4.06 -3.80
C GLY A 150 -15.25 5.13 -3.38
N PHE A 151 -16.04 4.87 -2.33
CA PHE A 151 -16.97 5.83 -1.72
C PHE A 151 -16.40 6.51 -0.46
N LEU A 152 -15.13 6.24 -0.11
CA LEU A 152 -14.45 6.94 0.97
C LEU A 152 -13.98 8.30 0.41
N TYR A 153 -14.54 9.39 0.93
CA TYR A 153 -14.25 10.78 0.55
C TYR A 153 -13.73 11.57 1.74
#